data_AF-A0A507DM23-F1
#
_entry.id   AF-A0A507DM23-F1
#
_cell.length_a   1.000
_cell.length_b   1.000
_cell.length_c   1.000
_cell.angle_alpha   90.00
_cell.angle_beta   90.00
_cell.angle_gamma   90.00
#
_symmetry.space_group_name_H-M   'P 1'
#
loop_
_entity.id
_entity.type
_entity.pdbx_description
1 polymer ?
#
loop_
_entity_poly.entity_id
_entity_poly.type
_entity_poly.pdbx_seq_one_letter_code
_entity_poly.pdbx_strand_id
1 'polypeptide(L)'
;MLAILGRTRRILLILALGLLVVLGTALIAAILQSQYSGPDLLHTNHHILQSDNGISESASNSFWKPFQSGSTSHRNGDVIMGAMTNESVKAELGRATWRLLHTMVNKFPLDAEAEERETIVDFIYLLSRLYPCGDCARHFQKLLTEHPPNATSRQTLQQWACDVHNLVNARLEKPQFNCSLVEEAWKCGCSEDT
;
A
#
# COMPACT_ATOMS: atom_id res chain seq x y z
N MET A 1 9.44 -40.90 -53.96
CA MET A 1 10.27 -40.64 -52.76
C MET A 1 10.15 -39.19 -52.24
N LEU A 2 10.32 -38.16 -53.07
CA LEU A 2 10.28 -36.74 -52.63
C LEU A 2 8.96 -36.27 -51.99
N ALA A 3 7.79 -36.74 -52.45
CA ALA A 3 6.49 -36.34 -51.89
C ALA A 3 6.26 -36.82 -50.44
N ILE A 4 6.85 -37.95 -50.07
CA ILE A 4 6.73 -38.54 -48.73
C ILE A 4 7.58 -37.73 -47.73
N LEU A 5 8.80 -37.34 -48.13
CA LEU A 5 9.69 -36.46 -47.37
C LEU A 5 9.06 -35.07 -47.11
N GLY A 6 8.32 -34.52 -48.08
CA GLY A 6 7.60 -33.26 -47.91
C GLY A 6 6.44 -33.37 -46.91
N ARG A 7 5.73 -34.50 -46.91
CA ARG A 7 4.60 -34.75 -46.01
C ARG A 7 5.05 -34.97 -44.57
N THR A 8 6.13 -35.72 -44.35
CA THR A 8 6.71 -35.92 -43.01
C THR A 8 7.26 -34.62 -42.44
N ARG A 9 7.95 -33.81 -43.24
CA ARG A 9 8.46 -32.50 -42.82
C ARG A 9 7.34 -31.53 -42.41
N ARG A 10 6.21 -31.53 -43.14
CA ARG A 10 5.01 -30.74 -42.78
C ARG A 10 4.38 -31.23 -41.47
N ILE A 11 4.28 -32.54 -41.25
CA ILE A 11 3.76 -33.11 -40.01
C ILE A 11 4.65 -32.75 -38.82
N LEU A 12 5.97 -32.89 -38.96
CA LEU A 12 6.95 -32.51 -37.93
C LEU A 12 6.87 -31.01 -37.57
N LEU A 13 6.68 -30.13 -38.56
CA LEU A 13 6.50 -28.69 -38.31
C LEU A 13 5.20 -28.39 -37.56
N ILE A 14 4.09 -29.05 -37.92
CA ILE A 14 2.80 -28.87 -37.23
C ILE A 14 2.88 -29.36 -35.78
N LEU A 15 3.52 -30.51 -35.54
CA LEU A 15 3.72 -31.04 -34.18
C LEU A 15 4.62 -30.13 -33.35
N ALA A 16 5.70 -29.59 -33.93
CA ALA A 16 6.58 -28.65 -33.24
C ALA A 16 5.88 -27.33 -32.89
N LEU A 17 5.09 -26.77 -33.82
CA LEU A 17 4.28 -25.58 -33.58
C LEU A 17 3.20 -25.84 -32.51
N GLY A 18 2.54 -26.99 -32.56
CA GLY A 18 1.56 -27.39 -31.54
C GLY A 18 2.18 -27.51 -30.15
N LEU A 19 3.37 -28.12 -30.05
CA LEU A 19 4.09 -28.24 -28.79
C LEU A 19 4.51 -26.88 -28.22
N LEU A 20 4.99 -25.96 -29.07
CA LEU A 20 5.35 -24.60 -28.65
C LEU A 20 4.14 -23.82 -28.12
N VAL A 21 2.97 -23.96 -28.75
CA VAL A 21 1.73 -23.31 -28.29
C VAL A 21 1.29 -23.87 -26.93
N VAL A 22 1.32 -25.19 -26.75
CA VAL A 22 0.93 -25.85 -25.48
C VAL A 22 1.89 -25.47 -24.34
N LEU A 23 3.20 -25.45 -24.61
CA LEU A 23 4.20 -25.04 -23.61
C LEU A 23 4.06 -23.55 -23.28
N GLY A 24 3.77 -22.70 -24.28
CA GLY A 24 3.54 -21.27 -24.09
C GLY A 24 2.28 -20.98 -23.26
N THR A 25 1.17 -21.65 -23.53
CA THR A 25 -0.08 -21.45 -22.80
C THR A 25 0.01 -21.98 -21.36
N ALA A 26 0.71 -23.10 -21.13
CA ALA A 26 0.98 -23.61 -19.78
C ALA A 26 1.85 -22.64 -18.95
N LEU A 27 2.87 -22.02 -19.57
CA LEU A 27 3.72 -21.04 -18.91
C LEU A 27 2.94 -19.77 -18.53
N ILE A 28 2.10 -19.26 -19.43
CA ILE A 28 1.24 -18.10 -19.16
C ILE A 28 0.24 -18.42 -18.05
N ALA A 29 -0.38 -19.61 -18.06
CA ALA A 29 -1.29 -20.04 -17.00
C ALA A 29 -0.60 -20.14 -15.63
N ALA A 30 0.64 -20.64 -15.57
CA ALA A 30 1.43 -20.69 -14.34
C ALA A 30 1.80 -19.29 -13.82
N ILE A 31 2.14 -18.36 -14.72
CA ILE A 31 2.43 -16.95 -14.37
C ILE A 31 1.16 -16.26 -13.83
N LEU A 32 0.00 -16.51 -14.46
CA LEU A 32 -1.28 -15.98 -13.98
C LEU A 32 -1.68 -16.59 -12.63
N GLN A 33 -1.50 -17.89 -12.41
CA GLN A 33 -1.74 -18.53 -11.11
C GLN A 33 -0.82 -17.96 -10.02
N SER A 34 0.43 -17.64 -10.33
CA SER A 34 1.36 -16.98 -9.41
C SER A 34 0.91 -15.59 -8.96
N GLN A 35 0.05 -14.90 -9.73
CA GLN A 35 -0.48 -13.58 -9.37
C GLN A 35 -1.82 -13.64 -8.62
N TYR A 36 -2.56 -14.74 -8.73
CA TYR A 36 -3.89 -14.89 -8.12
C TYR A 36 -3.94 -15.77 -6.85
N SER A 37 -2.89 -16.54 -6.57
CA SER A 37 -2.78 -17.32 -5.34
C SER A 37 -2.25 -16.48 -4.18
N GLY A 38 -3.03 -15.49 -3.74
CA GLY A 38 -2.91 -14.93 -2.39
C GLY A 38 -3.51 -15.90 -1.36
N PRO A 39 -3.09 -15.86 -0.08
CA PRO A 39 -3.76 -16.65 0.95
C PRO A 39 -5.21 -16.21 1.08
N ASP A 40 -6.13 -17.18 1.03
CA ASP A 40 -7.54 -17.00 1.39
C ASP A 40 -7.62 -16.37 2.79
N LEU A 41 -7.89 -15.07 2.85
CA LEU A 41 -8.29 -14.42 4.08
C LEU A 41 -9.71 -14.90 4.39
N LEU A 42 -9.76 -15.94 5.22
CA LEU A 42 -10.96 -16.41 5.92
C LEU A 42 -11.81 -15.22 6.36
N HIS A 43 -12.96 -15.11 5.74
CA HIS A 43 -14.03 -14.20 6.11
C HIS A 43 -14.64 -14.69 7.43
N THR A 44 -14.14 -14.20 8.56
CA THR A 44 -14.83 -14.38 9.84
C THR A 44 -16.00 -13.39 9.89
N ASN A 45 -17.20 -13.92 9.71
CA ASN A 45 -18.44 -13.22 10.02
C ASN A 45 -18.45 -12.86 11.52
N HIS A 46 -18.17 -11.60 11.85
CA HIS A 46 -18.44 -11.09 13.18
C HIS A 46 -19.92 -10.72 13.24
N HIS A 47 -20.72 -11.55 13.92
CA HIS A 47 -22.07 -11.18 14.33
C HIS A 47 -21.97 -9.92 15.21
N ILE A 48 -22.52 -8.81 14.71
CA ILE A 48 -22.80 -7.63 15.53
C ILE A 48 -24.03 -7.98 16.37
N LEU A 49 -23.83 -8.19 17.67
CA LEU A 49 -24.91 -8.08 18.64
C LEU A 49 -25.13 -6.59 18.88
N GLN A 50 -26.26 -6.10 18.39
CA GLN A 50 -26.82 -4.81 18.75
C GLN A 50 -27.20 -4.85 20.25
N SER A 51 -26.65 -3.93 21.03
CA SER A 51 -27.15 -3.65 22.37
C SER A 51 -27.12 -2.14 22.58
N ASP A 52 -28.20 -1.48 22.17
CA ASP A 52 -28.61 -0.23 22.78
C ASP A 52 -29.29 -0.57 24.11
N ASN A 53 -28.73 -0.07 25.22
CA ASN A 53 -29.45 0.63 26.28
C ASN A 53 -28.61 0.75 27.55
N GLY A 54 -28.31 2.00 27.93
CA GLY A 54 -28.20 2.47 29.31
C GLY A 54 -27.13 1.83 30.19
N ILE A 55 -26.03 2.53 30.41
CA ILE A 55 -25.14 2.22 31.53
C ILE A 55 -25.06 3.44 32.45
N SER A 56 -25.79 3.32 33.56
CA SER A 56 -25.52 4.00 34.82
C SER A 56 -24.15 3.60 35.36
N GLU A 57 -23.40 4.57 35.86
CA GLU A 57 -22.13 4.40 36.57
C GLU A 57 -22.19 3.33 37.66
N SER A 58 -21.18 2.43 37.66
CA SER A 58 -20.35 2.05 38.82
C SER A 58 -19.93 0.57 38.76
N ALA A 59 -18.81 0.30 38.08
CA ALA A 59 -17.93 -0.84 38.39
C ALA A 59 -16.60 -0.64 37.65
N SER A 60 -15.63 -0.04 38.32
CA SER A 60 -14.26 0.11 37.81
C SER A 60 -13.57 -1.26 37.77
N ASN A 61 -13.70 -1.99 36.66
CA ASN A 61 -12.82 -3.11 36.36
C ASN A 61 -11.42 -2.58 36.04
N SER A 62 -10.44 -2.92 36.87
CA SER A 62 -9.03 -2.52 36.75
C SER A 62 -8.33 -3.01 35.47
N PHE A 63 -9.00 -3.82 34.67
CA PHE A 63 -8.51 -4.39 33.41
C PHE A 63 -8.47 -3.38 32.26
N TRP A 64 -9.33 -2.36 32.27
CA TRP A 64 -9.40 -1.32 31.24
C TRP A 64 -9.01 0.05 31.79
N LYS A 65 -7.92 0.13 32.57
CA LYS A 65 -7.40 1.44 32.97
C LYS A 65 -7.02 2.21 31.70
N PRO A 66 -7.63 3.37 31.41
CA PRO A 66 -7.27 4.15 30.25
C PRO A 66 -5.79 4.51 30.31
N PHE A 67 -5.09 4.35 29.19
CA PHE A 67 -3.74 4.86 29.06
C PHE A 67 -3.79 6.38 29.26
N GLN A 68 -3.17 6.88 30.33
CA GLN A 68 -3.07 8.32 30.55
C GLN A 68 -1.91 8.85 29.71
N SER A 69 -2.22 9.52 28.60
CA SER A 69 -1.20 10.18 27.77
C SER A 69 -0.68 11.43 28.47
N GLY A 70 0.65 11.55 28.61
CA GLY A 70 1.30 12.82 28.90
C GLY A 70 1.27 13.71 27.65
N SER A 71 0.94 15.00 27.83
CA SER A 71 0.96 16.01 26.77
C SER A 71 2.41 16.26 26.31
N THR A 72 2.83 15.54 25.27
CA THR A 72 4.09 15.80 24.56
C THR A 72 3.80 15.74 23.07
N SER A 73 4.36 16.66 22.29
CA SER A 73 4.23 16.64 20.83
C SER A 73 4.76 15.32 20.28
N HIS A 74 3.88 14.52 19.67
CA HIS A 74 4.24 13.20 19.17
C HIS A 74 4.98 13.22 17.82
N ARG A 75 5.07 14.39 17.16
CA ARG A 75 5.71 14.53 15.84
C ARG A 75 7.23 14.40 15.87
N ASN A 76 7.88 14.91 16.94
CA ASN A 76 9.34 15.13 16.97
C ASN A 76 10.13 14.01 17.65
N GLY A 77 9.58 12.81 17.79
CA GLY A 77 10.27 11.72 18.47
C GLY A 77 11.08 10.82 17.54
N ASP A 78 12.01 10.09 18.13
CA ASP A 78 12.86 9.14 17.41
C ASP A 78 12.07 7.98 16.79
N VAL A 79 12.72 7.30 15.84
CA VAL A 79 12.27 6.02 15.29
C VAL A 79 12.24 4.97 16.39
N ILE A 80 11.10 4.30 16.52
CA ILE A 80 10.84 3.29 17.57
C ILE A 80 11.29 1.90 17.11
N MET A 81 11.18 1.63 15.80
CA MET A 81 11.36 0.31 15.23
C MET A 81 12.82 -0.04 14.91
N GLY A 82 13.18 -1.30 15.11
CA GLY A 82 14.50 -1.84 14.80
C GLY A 82 14.76 -2.05 13.31
N ALA A 83 15.88 -2.68 12.97
CA ALA A 83 16.23 -3.02 11.60
C ALA A 83 15.30 -4.12 11.04
N MET A 84 14.95 -4.02 9.75
CA MET A 84 14.22 -5.04 9.01
C MET A 84 15.14 -5.60 7.92
N THR A 85 15.68 -6.80 8.14
CA THR A 85 16.73 -7.38 7.29
C THR A 85 16.20 -8.27 6.16
N ASN A 86 14.95 -8.73 6.23
CA ASN A 86 14.33 -9.50 5.15
C ASN A 86 13.85 -8.55 4.04
N GLU A 87 14.57 -8.52 2.91
CA GLU A 87 14.28 -7.60 1.80
C GLU A 87 12.94 -7.86 1.11
N SER A 88 12.50 -9.12 1.02
CA SER A 88 11.20 -9.44 0.41
C SER A 88 10.04 -8.89 1.24
N VAL A 89 10.07 -9.13 2.55
CA VAL A 89 9.07 -8.61 3.49
C VAL A 89 9.11 -7.09 3.55
N LYS A 90 10.30 -6.49 3.53
CA LYS A 90 10.48 -5.03 3.46
C LYS A 90 9.83 -4.44 2.20
N ALA A 91 10.04 -5.06 1.05
CA ALA A 91 9.46 -4.61 -0.20
C ALA A 91 7.94 -4.75 -0.23
N GLU A 92 7.40 -5.85 0.30
CA GLU A 92 5.96 -6.08 0.44
C GLU A 92 5.30 -5.04 1.34
N LEU A 93 5.87 -4.84 2.53
CA LEU A 93 5.41 -3.81 3.46
C LEU A 93 5.47 -2.42 2.82
N GLY A 94 6.55 -2.10 2.10
CA GLY A 94 6.68 -0.84 1.35
C GLY A 94 5.53 -0.62 0.37
N ARG A 95 5.21 -1.62 -0.47
CA ARG A 95 4.09 -1.54 -1.42
C ARG A 95 2.76 -1.35 -0.71
N ALA A 96 2.51 -2.09 0.36
CA ALA A 96 1.27 -2.00 1.13
C ALA A 96 1.10 -0.61 1.79
N THR A 97 2.17 -0.08 2.38
CA THR A 97 2.14 1.25 3.02
C THR A 97 1.97 2.37 2.01
N TRP A 98 2.64 2.30 0.84
CA TRP A 98 2.40 3.29 -0.22
C TRP A 98 0.98 3.22 -0.76
N ARG A 99 0.39 2.02 -0.91
CA ARG A 99 -1.03 1.87 -1.24
C ARG A 99 -1.91 2.56 -0.20
N LEU A 100 -1.66 2.34 1.09
CA LEU A 100 -2.41 3.00 2.17
C LEU A 100 -2.30 4.52 2.07
N LEU A 101 -1.09 5.07 2.04
CA LEU A 101 -0.84 6.51 2.00
C LEU A 101 -1.49 7.18 0.78
N HIS A 102 -1.25 6.65 -0.42
CA HIS A 102 -1.84 7.21 -1.65
C HIS A 102 -3.36 7.14 -1.63
N THR A 103 -3.94 6.08 -1.06
CA THR A 103 -5.40 5.98 -0.91
C THR A 103 -5.94 7.00 0.08
N MET A 104 -5.28 7.17 1.23
CA MET A 104 -5.68 8.13 2.26
C MET A 104 -5.68 9.56 1.72
N VAL A 105 -4.60 9.98 1.04
CA VAL A 105 -4.51 11.34 0.49
C VAL A 105 -5.48 11.56 -0.68
N ASN A 106 -5.78 10.53 -1.48
CA ASN A 106 -6.79 10.63 -2.54
C ASN A 106 -8.22 10.64 -2.00
N LYS A 107 -8.46 10.08 -0.82
CA LYS A 107 -9.74 10.12 -0.10
C LYS A 107 -9.92 11.34 0.78
N PHE A 108 -8.86 12.11 1.04
CA PHE A 108 -8.88 13.25 1.96
C PHE A 108 -9.98 14.27 1.56
N PRO A 109 -10.72 14.91 2.47
CA PRO A 109 -11.83 15.80 2.09
C PRO A 109 -11.39 16.94 1.16
N LEU A 110 -12.30 17.40 0.28
CA LEU A 110 -12.05 18.59 -0.55
C LEU A 110 -12.01 19.84 0.33
N ASP A 111 -13.00 19.96 1.23
CA ASP A 111 -13.14 21.06 2.18
C ASP A 111 -12.76 20.59 3.59
N ALA A 112 -11.51 20.19 3.78
CA ALA A 112 -11.04 19.67 5.07
C ALA A 112 -10.95 20.78 6.13
N GLU A 113 -11.46 20.51 7.32
CA GLU A 113 -11.36 21.36 8.52
C GLU A 113 -9.92 21.40 9.06
N ALA A 114 -9.63 22.40 9.91
CA ALA A 114 -8.27 22.55 10.48
C ALA A 114 -7.80 21.30 11.24
N GLU A 115 -8.69 20.70 12.03
CA GLU A 115 -8.40 19.48 12.78
C GLU A 115 -8.12 18.28 11.85
N GLU A 116 -8.86 18.11 10.76
CA GLU A 116 -8.63 17.02 9.80
C GLU A 116 -7.28 17.14 9.10
N ARG A 117 -6.87 18.39 8.78
CA ARG A 117 -5.54 18.69 8.21
C ARG A 117 -4.43 18.40 9.21
N GLU A 118 -4.62 18.74 10.48
CA GLU A 118 -3.66 18.40 11.53
C GLU A 118 -3.58 16.88 11.72
N THR A 119 -4.71 16.19 11.74
CA THR A 119 -4.81 14.74 11.94
C THR A 119 -4.07 13.95 10.84
N ILE A 120 -4.21 14.32 9.56
CA ILE A 120 -3.48 13.62 8.49
C ILE A 120 -1.96 13.89 8.55
N VAL A 121 -1.57 15.09 8.95
CA VAL A 121 -0.16 15.46 9.16
C VAL A 121 0.41 14.68 10.35
N ASP A 122 -0.32 14.60 11.46
CA ASP A 122 0.05 13.80 12.63
C ASP A 122 0.21 12.33 12.28
N PHE A 123 -0.74 11.76 11.52
CA PHE A 123 -0.63 10.39 11.03
C PHE A 123 0.68 10.15 10.27
N ILE A 124 1.07 11.05 9.36
CA ILE A 124 2.30 10.92 8.57
C ILE A 124 3.55 10.95 9.47
N TYR A 125 3.61 11.88 10.43
CA TYR A 125 4.73 11.95 11.39
C TYR A 125 4.76 10.72 12.30
N LEU A 126 3.62 10.26 12.80
CA LEU A 126 3.51 9.05 13.63
C LEU A 126 3.92 7.79 12.84
N LEU A 127 3.52 7.70 11.57
CA LEU A 127 3.95 6.64 10.67
C LEU A 127 5.47 6.62 10.55
N SER A 128 6.12 7.79 10.42
CA SER A 128 7.59 7.87 10.34
C SER A 128 8.30 7.35 11.58
N ARG A 129 7.64 7.35 12.75
CA ARG A 129 8.19 6.83 14.01
C ARG A 129 7.94 5.34 14.18
N LEU A 130 6.76 4.88 13.75
CA LEU A 130 6.28 3.51 13.93
C LEU A 130 6.55 2.60 12.73
N TYR A 131 7.09 3.11 11.62
CA TYR A 131 7.30 2.29 10.42
C TYR A 131 8.23 1.10 10.70
N PRO A 132 7.81 -0.16 10.49
CA PRO A 132 8.53 -1.35 10.97
C PRO A 132 9.96 -1.53 10.45
N CYS A 133 10.32 -0.92 9.33
CA CYS A 133 11.70 -0.87 8.85
C CYS A 133 12.39 0.38 9.42
N GLY A 134 13.21 0.23 10.47
CA GLY A 134 13.85 1.36 11.16
C GLY A 134 14.76 2.22 10.26
N ASP A 135 15.50 1.62 9.32
CA ASP A 135 16.31 2.39 8.37
C ASP A 135 15.44 3.18 7.38
N CYS A 136 14.34 2.58 6.95
CA CYS A 136 13.36 3.24 6.09
C CYS A 136 12.68 4.40 6.84
N ALA A 137 12.32 4.19 8.11
CA ALA A 137 11.74 5.18 9.01
C ALA A 137 12.66 6.38 9.22
N ARG A 138 13.95 6.13 9.54
CA ARG A 138 14.96 7.19 9.69
C ARG A 138 15.15 7.99 8.41
N HIS A 139 15.16 7.32 7.26
CA HIS A 139 15.22 7.99 5.98
C HIS A 139 13.97 8.84 5.73
N PHE A 140 12.78 8.32 6.04
CA PHE A 140 11.53 9.04 5.86
C PHE A 140 11.45 10.27 6.78
N GLN A 141 11.92 10.20 8.02
CA GLN A 141 12.01 11.38 8.91
C GLN A 141 12.89 12.51 8.33
N LYS A 142 14.01 12.16 7.67
CA LYS A 142 14.84 13.15 6.96
C LYS A 142 14.07 13.80 5.82
N LEU A 143 13.38 12.99 5.01
CA LEU A 143 12.51 13.51 3.94
C LEU A 143 11.41 14.43 4.50
N LEU A 144 10.79 14.10 5.63
CA LEU A 144 9.76 14.94 6.26
C LEU A 144 10.30 16.26 6.81
N THR A 145 11.60 16.34 7.10
CA THR A 145 12.26 17.58 7.52
C THR A 145 12.50 18.50 6.33
N GLU A 146 12.93 17.95 5.20
CA GLU A 146 13.23 18.69 3.97
C GLU A 146 11.97 19.00 3.14
N HIS A 147 10.97 18.13 3.21
CA HIS A 147 9.73 18.15 2.43
C HIS A 147 8.51 17.88 3.34
N PRO A 148 8.14 18.84 4.21
CA PRO A 148 7.02 18.65 5.13
C PRO A 148 5.69 18.46 4.39
N PRO A 149 4.73 17.67 4.92
CA PRO A 149 3.44 17.46 4.29
C PRO A 149 2.63 18.74 4.11
N ASN A 150 2.06 18.93 2.91
CA ASN A 150 1.19 20.07 2.62
C ASN A 150 -0.28 19.63 2.53
N ALA A 151 -0.98 19.70 3.65
CA ALA A 151 -2.40 19.38 3.78
C ALA A 151 -3.34 20.59 3.54
N THR A 152 -2.91 21.63 2.81
CA THR A 152 -3.77 22.81 2.52
C THR A 152 -5.00 22.43 1.69
N SER A 153 -4.86 21.43 0.82
CA SER A 153 -5.93 20.87 0.00
C SER A 153 -5.65 19.39 -0.28
N ARG A 154 -6.66 18.63 -0.75
CA ARG A 154 -6.45 17.29 -1.30
C ARG A 154 -5.34 17.27 -2.36
N GLN A 155 -5.41 18.16 -3.35
CA GLN A 155 -4.48 18.18 -4.47
C GLN A 155 -3.03 18.41 -4.04
N THR A 156 -2.79 19.37 -3.13
CA THR A 156 -1.44 19.62 -2.61
C THR A 156 -0.89 18.42 -1.83
N LEU A 157 -1.75 17.70 -1.11
CA LEU A 157 -1.37 16.54 -0.33
C LEU A 157 -1.07 15.32 -1.22
N GLN A 158 -1.87 15.11 -2.27
CA GLN A 158 -1.62 14.09 -3.29
C GLN A 158 -0.30 14.31 -4.00
N GLN A 159 -0.06 15.55 -4.43
CA GLN A 159 1.18 15.93 -5.12
C GLN A 159 2.39 15.71 -4.20
N TRP A 160 2.31 16.18 -2.95
CA TRP A 160 3.34 15.93 -1.95
C TRP A 160 3.64 14.44 -1.75
N ALA A 161 2.61 13.60 -1.62
CA ALA A 161 2.79 12.16 -1.45
C ALA A 161 3.48 11.51 -2.66
N CYS A 162 3.15 11.97 -3.87
CA CYS A 162 3.82 11.52 -5.09
C CYS A 162 5.29 11.94 -5.15
N ASP A 163 5.57 13.21 -4.89
CA ASP A 163 6.92 13.77 -4.94
C ASP A 163 7.84 13.07 -3.94
N VAL A 164 7.38 12.88 -2.70
CA VAL A 164 8.16 12.17 -1.67
C VAL A 164 8.35 10.69 -2.01
N HIS A 165 7.35 10.02 -2.59
CA HIS A 165 7.51 8.65 -3.08
C HIS A 165 8.54 8.58 -4.21
N ASN A 166 8.58 9.59 -5.08
CA ASN A 166 9.57 9.71 -6.16
C ASN A 166 11.00 9.95 -5.65
N LEU A 167 11.19 10.69 -4.55
CA LEU A 167 12.47 10.78 -3.86
C LEU A 167 12.94 9.41 -3.34
N VAL A 168 12.02 8.60 -2.80
CA VAL A 168 12.32 7.21 -2.41
C VAL A 168 12.63 6.35 -3.63
N ASN A 169 11.89 6.50 -4.73
CA ASN A 169 12.18 5.80 -5.98
C ASN A 169 13.57 6.14 -6.50
N ALA A 170 13.95 7.41 -6.51
CA ALA A 170 15.28 7.86 -6.95
C ALA A 170 16.39 7.21 -6.10
N ARG A 171 16.24 7.22 -4.78
CA ARG A 171 17.19 6.55 -3.86
C ARG A 171 17.30 5.05 -4.12
N LEU A 172 16.20 4.40 -4.49
CA LEU A 172 16.14 2.97 -4.77
C LEU A 172 16.40 2.63 -6.25
N GLU A 173 16.85 3.60 -7.06
CA GLU A 173 17.12 3.47 -8.49
C GLU A 173 15.91 2.94 -9.28
N LYS A 174 14.71 3.37 -8.90
CA LYS A 174 13.45 3.05 -9.56
C LYS A 174 13.01 4.15 -10.53
N PRO A 175 12.23 3.81 -11.57
CA PRO A 175 11.62 4.80 -12.44
C PRO A 175 10.80 5.83 -11.65
N GLN A 176 10.83 7.07 -12.11
CA GLN A 176 10.00 8.14 -11.56
C GLN A 176 8.56 7.98 -12.05
N PHE A 177 7.61 8.16 -11.14
CA PHE A 177 6.19 8.17 -11.47
C PHE A 177 5.78 9.57 -11.96
N ASN A 178 4.96 9.64 -13.01
CA ASN A 178 4.40 10.91 -13.45
C ASN A 178 3.26 11.35 -12.51
N CYS A 179 3.54 12.31 -11.63
CA CYS A 179 2.58 12.77 -10.64
C CYS A 179 1.29 13.37 -11.21
N SER A 180 1.25 13.77 -12.49
CA SER A 180 0.00 14.18 -13.14
C SER A 180 -1.04 13.04 -13.22
N LEU A 181 -0.63 11.79 -12.98
CA LEU A 181 -1.47 10.59 -13.03
C LEU A 181 -1.81 10.04 -11.63
N VAL A 182 -1.46 10.75 -10.54
CA VAL A 182 -1.59 10.23 -9.17
C VAL A 182 -3.04 9.95 -8.77
N GLU A 183 -3.99 10.76 -9.24
CA GLU A 183 -5.41 10.60 -8.96
C GLU A 183 -5.98 9.35 -9.65
N GLU A 184 -5.63 9.15 -10.93
CA GLU A 184 -6.06 8.00 -11.73
C GLU A 184 -5.45 6.68 -11.23
N ALA A 185 -4.14 6.71 -10.93
CA ALA A 185 -3.40 5.51 -10.51
C ALA A 185 -3.87 4.97 -9.15
N TRP A 186 -4.33 5.85 -8.27
CA TRP A 186 -4.75 5.49 -6.91
C TRP A 186 -6.21 5.82 -6.69
N LYS A 187 -7.10 5.09 -7.37
CA LYS A 187 -8.56 5.27 -7.22
C LYS A 187 -8.95 5.36 -5.75
N CYS A 188 -9.73 6.40 -5.43
CA CYS A 188 -10.22 6.66 -4.09
C CYS A 188 -11.20 5.57 -3.61
N GLY A 189 -11.64 4.63 -4.46
CA GLY A 189 -12.66 3.64 -4.12
C GLY A 189 -13.99 4.30 -3.77
N CYS A 190 -14.21 5.52 -4.23
CA CYS A 190 -15.51 6.16 -4.24
C CYS A 190 -16.33 5.47 -5.34
N SER A 191 -17.61 5.21 -5.10
CA SER A 191 -18.53 4.86 -6.19
C SER A 191 -18.48 5.95 -7.24
N GLU A 192 -18.66 5.59 -8.51
CA GLU A 192 -19.04 6.58 -9.51
C GLU A 192 -20.48 6.98 -9.16
N ASP A 193 -20.64 7.88 -8.19
CA ASP A 193 -21.95 8.28 -7.73
C ASP A 193 -22.69 9.00 -8.87
N THR A 194 -23.82 8.40 -9.27
CA THR A 194 -24.92 9.01 -10.03
C THR A 194 -25.42 10.28 -9.39
#